data_AF-A0A544XJR6-F1
#
_entry.id   AF-A0A544XJR6-F1
#
_cell.length_a   1.000
_cell.length_b   1.000
_cell.length_c   1.000
_cell.angle_alpha   90.00
_cell.angle_beta   90.00
_cell.angle_gamma   90.00
#
_symmetry.space_group_name_H-M   'P 1'
#
loop_
_entity.id
_entity.type
_entity.pdbx_description
1 polymer ?
#
loop_
_entity_poly.entity_id
_entity_poly.type
_entity_poly.pdbx_seq_one_letter_code
_entity_poly.pdbx_strand_id
1 'polypeptide(L)'
;MRRRLVVGAALLALTTTIPSAPAAAEPVAGLPTTSFPLGEPGIPKSAAKSLAPGVSYFTLRHGTPQDGYTVSVVVKGKDFMSEANAQAQATAVQMAGLEPVIVKFTRPAVADHPAGDYFMVRVGSWPLDQKAEAAAVVKQLKDAGVSAKVDFQGDDGFVTTGPWSVRVIVVDPRAFRGSYQASLGTSVAKREKVSAMASAAKALAAVNGGFFDIHTLPAFRGDPTGISVVGGKLLSEAVAGRVGLVLRGRTARVTELSSSVAARAADGATAEVTGLNRVPKPDELVMYTEELGRDTPKDDGIEVVLDASGRVTAVRASGGPVTPGTRVLHGVGAAAGWLSQHAGEGTAVTVTTRVTDLRTNKAIPLTPETNIIGGAIGLVRNGRTSITAARDGMANTNMILRRHPRTLAGVTRDGKLLVAVVDGRAPGSTIGASFFEAAELMRWLGARDAINLDGGGSTTMVIGKKVVNRPSDGAERAVGDALLIVGAR
;
A
#
# COMPACT_ATOMS: atom_id res chain seq x y z
N MET A 1 -14.13 -79.07 -53.04
CA MET A 1 -14.88 -77.84 -52.71
C MET A 1 -15.42 -77.93 -51.28
N ARG A 2 -14.98 -77.04 -50.38
CA ARG A 2 -15.74 -76.48 -49.23
C ARG A 2 -14.78 -75.61 -48.41
N ARG A 3 -14.88 -74.29 -48.60
CA ARG A 3 -14.18 -73.27 -47.82
C ARG A 3 -14.64 -73.37 -46.36
N ARG A 4 -13.72 -73.48 -45.40
CA ARG A 4 -13.97 -73.22 -43.98
C ARG A 4 -13.33 -71.88 -43.63
N LEU A 5 -14.17 -70.91 -43.26
CA LEU A 5 -13.78 -69.66 -42.64
C LEU A 5 -13.33 -69.93 -41.20
N VAL A 6 -12.16 -69.41 -40.83
CA VAL A 6 -11.70 -69.28 -39.44
C VAL A 6 -11.93 -67.82 -39.05
N VAL A 7 -12.79 -67.60 -38.05
CA VAL A 7 -13.04 -66.28 -37.45
C VAL A 7 -12.01 -66.08 -36.34
N GLY A 8 -11.17 -65.06 -36.48
CA GLY A 8 -10.24 -64.61 -35.44
C GLY A 8 -10.94 -63.64 -34.49
N ALA A 9 -10.83 -63.90 -33.18
CA ALA A 9 -11.32 -63.02 -32.12
C ALA A 9 -10.31 -61.90 -31.85
N ALA A 10 -10.76 -60.65 -31.95
CA ALA A 10 -9.99 -59.47 -31.54
C ALA A 10 -10.26 -59.16 -30.06
N LEU A 11 -9.19 -59.10 -29.24
CA LEU A 11 -9.25 -58.58 -27.88
C LEU A 11 -9.23 -57.04 -27.91
N LEU A 12 -10.34 -56.41 -27.49
CA LEU A 12 -10.38 -55.00 -27.12
C LEU A 12 -9.82 -54.83 -25.69
N ALA A 13 -8.71 -54.11 -25.55
CA ALA A 13 -8.24 -53.62 -24.27
C ALA A 13 -8.99 -52.32 -23.91
N LEU A 14 -9.89 -52.38 -22.92
CA LEU A 14 -10.49 -51.19 -22.33
C LEU A 14 -9.48 -50.50 -21.40
N THR A 15 -9.00 -49.32 -21.79
CA THR A 15 -8.29 -48.41 -20.88
C THR A 15 -9.31 -47.67 -20.01
N THR A 16 -9.55 -48.16 -18.80
CA THR A 16 -10.32 -47.42 -17.80
C THR A 16 -9.47 -46.28 -17.25
N THR A 17 -9.77 -45.05 -17.64
CA THR A 17 -9.26 -43.86 -16.98
C THR A 17 -9.89 -43.74 -15.60
N ILE A 18 -9.12 -44.07 -14.55
CA ILE A 18 -9.52 -43.83 -13.17
C ILE A 18 -9.50 -42.31 -12.96
N PRO A 19 -10.63 -41.67 -12.59
CA PRO A 19 -10.61 -40.27 -12.20
C PRO A 19 -9.75 -40.15 -10.94
N SER A 20 -8.69 -39.35 -11.02
CA SER A 20 -7.89 -38.98 -9.86
C SER A 20 -8.80 -38.44 -8.78
N ALA A 21 -8.80 -39.05 -7.60
CA ALA A 21 -9.50 -38.53 -6.44
C ALA A 21 -9.14 -37.04 -6.24
N PRO A 22 -10.10 -36.15 -5.93
CA PRO A 22 -9.78 -34.78 -5.61
C PRO A 22 -8.75 -34.79 -4.48
N ALA A 23 -7.60 -34.14 -4.70
CA ALA A 23 -6.58 -34.00 -3.67
C ALA A 23 -7.27 -33.54 -2.38
N ALA A 24 -7.14 -34.35 -1.32
CA ALA A 24 -7.70 -34.00 -0.02
C ALA A 24 -7.20 -32.59 0.32
N ALA A 25 -8.15 -31.65 0.50
CA ALA A 25 -7.80 -30.28 0.80
C ALA A 25 -6.87 -30.27 2.01
N GLU A 26 -5.66 -29.71 1.86
CA GLU A 26 -4.74 -29.57 2.98
C GLU A 26 -5.47 -28.91 4.16
N PRO A 27 -5.28 -29.40 5.40
CA PRO A 27 -5.85 -28.73 6.56
C PRO A 27 -5.37 -27.27 6.57
N VAL A 28 -6.31 -26.33 6.56
CA VAL A 28 -6.00 -24.91 6.62
C VAL A 28 -5.29 -24.66 7.95
N ALA A 29 -3.98 -24.36 7.90
CA ALA A 29 -3.23 -23.96 9.09
C ALA A 29 -3.88 -22.68 9.66
N GLY A 30 -4.45 -22.79 10.86
CA GLY A 30 -5.40 -21.81 11.40
C GLY A 30 -4.79 -20.50 11.87
N LEU A 31 -5.68 -19.55 12.16
CA LEU A 31 -5.36 -18.33 12.91
C LEU A 31 -5.03 -18.67 14.38
N PRO A 32 -4.41 -17.75 15.13
CA PRO A 32 -4.23 -17.92 16.57
C PRO A 32 -5.55 -18.18 17.28
N THR A 33 -5.52 -19.08 18.27
CA THR A 33 -6.69 -19.44 19.11
C THR A 33 -6.79 -18.58 20.38
N THR A 34 -5.91 -17.60 20.54
CA THR A 34 -5.91 -16.64 21.65
C THR A 34 -6.88 -15.49 21.39
N SER A 35 -7.21 -14.73 22.44
CA SER A 35 -8.05 -13.53 22.32
C SER A 35 -7.57 -12.60 21.22
N PHE A 36 -8.53 -12.06 20.46
CA PHE A 36 -8.28 -11.01 19.48
C PHE A 36 -7.72 -9.78 20.20
N PRO A 37 -6.70 -9.11 19.63
CA PRO A 37 -5.98 -8.07 20.34
C PRO A 37 -6.68 -6.70 20.32
N LEU A 38 -7.78 -6.54 19.58
CA LEU A 38 -8.45 -5.25 19.41
C LEU A 38 -9.78 -5.21 20.16
N GLY A 39 -9.95 -4.17 20.98
CA GLY A 39 -11.12 -3.99 21.83
C GLY A 39 -11.17 -5.00 22.97
N GLU A 40 -12.38 -5.35 23.39
CA GLU A 40 -12.58 -6.27 24.51
C GLU A 40 -12.03 -7.67 24.23
N PRO A 41 -11.42 -8.35 25.23
CA PRO A 41 -10.92 -9.70 25.06
C PRO A 41 -12.00 -10.68 24.59
N GLY A 42 -11.71 -11.43 23.53
CA GLY A 42 -12.59 -12.50 23.07
C GLY A 42 -12.07 -13.18 21.82
N ILE A 43 -12.64 -14.33 21.49
CA ILE A 43 -12.29 -15.07 20.27
C ILE A 43 -13.10 -14.47 19.10
N PRO A 44 -12.43 -14.04 18.01
CA PRO A 44 -13.14 -13.44 16.90
C PRO A 44 -13.96 -14.52 16.17
N LYS A 45 -15.14 -14.15 15.67
CA LYS A 45 -15.88 -15.02 14.75
C LYS A 45 -15.09 -15.12 13.45
N SER A 46 -14.72 -16.33 13.05
CA SER A 46 -13.87 -16.56 11.88
C SER A 46 -14.38 -17.61 10.93
N ALA A 47 -14.10 -17.45 9.64
CA ALA A 47 -14.23 -18.50 8.63
C ALA A 47 -12.92 -18.64 7.84
N ALA A 48 -12.65 -19.83 7.33
CA ALA A 48 -11.42 -20.16 6.61
C ALA A 48 -11.73 -20.82 5.25
N LYS A 49 -10.88 -20.57 4.26
CA LYS A 49 -10.95 -21.16 2.92
C LYS A 49 -9.54 -21.35 2.36
N SER A 50 -9.26 -22.53 1.81
CA SER A 50 -8.06 -22.74 0.98
C SER A 50 -8.27 -22.15 -0.41
N LEU A 51 -7.31 -21.35 -0.90
CA LEU A 51 -7.30 -20.79 -2.25
C LEU A 51 -6.44 -21.61 -3.21
N ALA A 52 -5.37 -22.21 -2.69
CA ALA A 52 -4.44 -23.10 -3.37
C ALA A 52 -3.59 -23.83 -2.30
N PRO A 53 -2.83 -24.89 -2.63
CA PRO A 53 -1.87 -25.48 -1.70
C PRO A 53 -0.96 -24.42 -1.06
N GLY A 54 -0.88 -24.41 0.26
CA GLY A 54 -0.16 -23.40 1.04
C GLY A 54 -0.75 -21.97 1.02
N VAL A 55 -1.93 -21.71 0.46
CA VAL A 55 -2.57 -20.37 0.45
C VAL A 55 -3.92 -20.43 1.13
N SER A 56 -4.01 -19.85 2.32
CA SER A 56 -5.23 -19.82 3.14
C SER A 56 -5.79 -18.41 3.24
N TYR A 57 -7.12 -18.29 3.16
CA TYR A 57 -7.87 -17.05 3.32
C TYR A 57 -8.83 -17.14 4.50
N PHE A 58 -8.88 -16.08 5.29
CA PHE A 58 -9.70 -15.99 6.48
C PHE A 58 -10.55 -14.72 6.47
N THR A 59 -11.75 -14.82 7.04
CA THR A 59 -12.55 -13.67 7.45
C THR A 59 -12.61 -13.64 8.98
N LEU A 60 -12.55 -12.45 9.56
CA LEU A 60 -12.66 -12.24 11.00
C LEU A 60 -13.67 -11.12 11.27
N ARG A 61 -14.50 -11.32 12.29
CA ARG A 61 -15.35 -10.30 12.88
C ARG A 61 -15.24 -10.32 14.39
N HIS A 62 -15.07 -9.16 15.01
CA HIS A 62 -14.96 -9.02 16.45
C HIS A 62 -15.59 -7.72 16.93
N GLY A 63 -16.04 -7.70 18.19
CA GLY A 63 -16.55 -6.49 18.83
C GLY A 63 -18.01 -6.14 18.52
N THR A 64 -18.47 -5.05 19.15
CA THR A 64 -19.84 -4.54 19.08
C THR A 64 -19.85 -3.04 18.79
N PRO A 65 -20.85 -2.52 18.05
CA PRO A 65 -20.95 -1.09 17.75
C PRO A 65 -21.59 -0.30 18.89
N GLN A 66 -20.76 0.23 19.79
CA GLN A 66 -21.22 1.09 20.90
C GLN A 66 -20.95 2.57 20.68
N ASP A 67 -20.01 2.91 19.79
CA ASP A 67 -19.67 4.29 19.49
C ASP A 67 -20.79 5.02 18.73
N GLY A 68 -20.92 6.31 19.00
CA GLY A 68 -21.87 7.22 18.36
C GLY A 68 -21.21 8.38 17.62
N TYR A 69 -22.01 9.41 17.34
CA TYR A 69 -21.58 10.67 16.76
C TYR A 69 -21.36 11.75 17.82
N THR A 70 -20.46 12.67 17.52
CA THR A 70 -20.27 13.92 18.26
C THR A 70 -19.96 15.04 17.28
N VAL A 71 -20.05 16.29 17.70
CA VAL A 71 -19.65 17.43 16.89
C VAL A 71 -18.28 17.91 17.34
N SER A 72 -17.32 17.99 16.41
CA SER A 72 -16.00 18.58 16.61
C SER A 72 -15.94 20.00 16.10
N VAL A 73 -15.39 20.91 16.90
CA VAL A 73 -14.93 22.21 16.42
C VAL A 73 -13.65 22.04 15.60
N VAL A 74 -13.53 22.78 14.51
CA VAL A 74 -12.44 22.71 13.54
C VAL A 74 -11.73 24.05 13.41
N VAL A 75 -10.41 24.06 13.55
CA VAL A 75 -9.54 25.22 13.35
C VAL A 75 -8.52 24.88 12.26
N LYS A 76 -8.49 25.67 11.17
CA LYS A 76 -7.59 25.45 10.01
C LYS A 76 -7.64 24.01 9.48
N GLY A 77 -8.84 23.45 9.39
CA GLY A 77 -9.07 22.08 8.91
C GLY A 77 -8.71 20.95 9.89
N LYS A 78 -8.33 21.27 11.14
CA LYS A 78 -8.02 20.30 12.20
C LYS A 78 -9.01 20.40 13.35
N ASP A 79 -9.41 19.25 13.88
CA ASP A 79 -10.29 19.10 15.04
C ASP A 79 -9.53 18.86 16.35
N PHE A 80 -8.20 19.01 16.31
CA PHE A 80 -7.33 19.01 17.47
C PHE A 80 -6.45 20.25 17.45
N MET A 81 -6.16 20.78 18.64
CA MET A 81 -5.52 22.08 18.83
C MET A 81 -4.74 22.16 20.15
N SER A 82 -4.09 23.31 20.39
CA SER A 82 -3.50 23.64 21.68
C SER A 82 -4.57 23.92 22.73
N GLU A 83 -4.20 23.87 24.00
CA GLU A 83 -5.10 24.17 25.13
C GLU A 83 -5.72 25.58 25.02
N ALA A 84 -4.91 26.60 24.76
CA ALA A 84 -5.38 27.98 24.61
C ALA A 84 -6.42 28.13 23.49
N ASN A 85 -6.19 27.45 22.35
CA ASN A 85 -7.16 27.44 21.26
C ASN A 85 -8.43 26.67 21.65
N ALA A 86 -8.32 25.55 22.35
CA ALA A 86 -9.48 24.80 22.83
C ALA A 86 -10.32 25.63 23.79
N GLN A 87 -9.71 26.38 24.70
CA GLN A 87 -10.42 27.28 25.60
C GLN A 87 -11.16 28.39 24.84
N ALA A 88 -10.49 29.03 23.87
CA ALA A 88 -11.11 30.06 23.04
C ALA A 88 -12.28 29.51 22.21
N GLN A 89 -12.12 28.32 21.62
CA GLN A 89 -13.19 27.67 20.88
C GLN A 89 -14.35 27.21 21.77
N ALA A 90 -14.08 26.76 23.00
CA ALA A 90 -15.12 26.42 23.97
C ALA A 90 -15.96 27.66 24.34
N THR A 91 -15.33 28.82 24.58
CA THR A 91 -16.08 30.08 24.79
C THR A 91 -16.92 30.45 23.56
N ALA A 92 -16.40 30.27 22.34
CA ALA A 92 -17.17 30.52 21.12
C ALA A 92 -18.39 29.59 20.98
N VAL A 93 -18.26 28.31 21.36
CA VAL A 93 -19.37 27.36 21.42
C VAL A 93 -20.41 27.77 22.46
N GLN A 94 -19.98 28.22 23.65
CA GLN A 94 -20.89 28.73 24.70
C GLN A 94 -21.66 29.98 24.23
N MET A 95 -20.99 30.91 23.55
CA MET A 95 -21.64 32.08 22.94
C MET A 95 -22.65 31.71 21.86
N ALA A 96 -22.50 30.54 21.23
CA ALA A 96 -23.48 29.98 20.28
C ALA A 96 -24.66 29.25 20.97
N GLY A 97 -24.73 29.28 22.31
CA GLY A 97 -25.79 28.67 23.11
C GLY A 97 -25.67 27.15 23.24
N LEU A 98 -24.46 26.60 23.10
CA LEU A 98 -24.18 25.17 23.20
C LEU A 98 -23.16 24.89 24.30
N GLU A 99 -23.23 23.70 24.90
CA GLU A 99 -22.28 23.28 25.95
C GLU A 99 -21.08 22.54 25.33
N PRO A 100 -19.85 23.11 25.39
CA PRO A 100 -18.65 22.45 24.91
C PRO A 100 -18.09 21.45 25.94
N VAL A 101 -17.44 20.40 25.45
CA VAL A 101 -16.58 19.52 26.22
C VAL A 101 -15.16 19.62 25.66
N ILE A 102 -14.23 20.08 26.47
CA ILE A 102 -12.80 20.05 26.12
C ILE A 102 -12.27 18.65 26.46
N VAL A 103 -11.78 17.94 25.44
CA VAL A 103 -11.17 16.60 25.59
C VAL A 103 -9.66 16.74 25.42
N LYS A 104 -8.91 16.51 26.50
CA LYS A 104 -7.45 16.35 26.44
C LYS A 104 -7.11 14.93 26.00
N PHE A 105 -6.17 14.77 25.07
CA PHE A 105 -5.66 13.47 24.68
C PHE A 105 -4.18 13.52 24.29
N THR A 106 -3.53 12.36 24.35
CA THR A 106 -2.12 12.21 23.96
C THR A 106 -2.03 11.35 22.70
N ARG A 107 -1.38 11.87 21.66
CA ARG A 107 -0.90 11.04 20.55
C ARG A 107 0.35 10.31 21.04
N PRO A 108 0.38 8.97 21.09
CA PRO A 108 1.53 8.23 21.59
C PRO A 108 2.79 8.47 20.75
N ALA A 109 3.95 8.27 21.38
CA ALA A 109 5.23 8.25 20.68
C ALA A 109 5.32 7.03 19.76
N VAL A 110 5.96 7.21 18.60
CA VAL A 110 6.39 6.12 17.71
C VAL A 110 7.92 6.13 17.65
N ALA A 111 8.53 5.13 17.01
CA ALA A 111 9.99 4.93 17.07
C ALA A 111 10.80 6.11 16.52
N ASP A 112 10.20 6.91 15.62
CA ASP A 112 10.83 8.04 14.95
C ASP A 112 10.08 9.37 15.14
N HIS A 113 9.14 9.45 16.08
CA HIS A 113 8.43 10.70 16.38
C HIS A 113 7.93 10.72 17.84
N PRO A 114 8.17 11.81 18.61
CA PRO A 114 7.80 11.89 20.01
C PRO A 114 6.29 11.83 20.23
N ALA A 115 5.85 11.62 21.48
CA ALA A 115 4.46 11.81 21.87
C ALA A 115 4.05 13.30 21.77
N GLY A 116 2.76 13.60 21.84
CA GLY A 116 2.29 14.97 21.93
C GLY A 116 0.90 15.07 22.53
N ASP A 117 0.69 16.06 23.39
CA ASP A 117 -0.60 16.38 24.01
C ASP A 117 -1.37 17.36 23.12
N TYR A 118 -2.66 17.10 22.97
CA TYR A 118 -3.57 17.89 22.17
C TYR A 118 -4.95 17.97 22.85
N PHE A 119 -5.75 18.91 22.39
CA PHE A 119 -7.10 19.14 22.90
C PHE A 119 -8.09 19.15 21.74
N MET A 120 -9.30 18.64 21.97
CA MET A 120 -10.45 18.75 21.06
C MET A 120 -11.57 19.49 21.78
N VAL A 121 -12.40 20.22 21.03
CA VAL A 121 -13.64 20.77 21.56
C VAL A 121 -14.80 20.01 20.91
N ARG A 122 -15.56 19.30 21.74
CA ARG A 122 -16.69 18.47 21.34
C ARG A 122 -18.00 19.09 21.81
N VAL A 123 -19.09 18.80 21.11
CA VAL A 123 -20.45 19.19 21.49
C VAL A 123 -21.36 17.99 21.32
N GLY A 124 -22.04 17.60 22.40
CA GLY A 124 -23.00 16.50 22.44
C GLY A 124 -22.43 15.11 22.10
N SER A 125 -23.28 14.10 22.30
CA SER A 125 -23.03 12.72 21.90
C SER A 125 -24.37 12.09 21.51
N TRP A 126 -24.40 11.46 20.34
CA TRP A 126 -25.62 10.92 19.74
C TRP A 126 -25.40 9.46 19.32
N PRO A 127 -26.40 8.58 19.49
CA PRO A 127 -26.35 7.24 18.92
C PRO A 127 -26.22 7.23 17.39
N LEU A 128 -25.95 6.04 16.82
CA LEU A 128 -25.70 5.85 15.38
C LEU A 128 -26.87 6.23 14.47
N ASP A 129 -28.11 6.16 14.95
CA ASP A 129 -29.30 6.55 14.20
C ASP A 129 -29.58 8.06 14.26
N GLN A 130 -28.86 8.80 15.12
CA GLN A 130 -29.07 10.23 15.38
C GLN A 130 -27.99 11.14 14.76
N LYS A 131 -27.54 10.78 13.55
CA LYS A 131 -26.55 11.60 12.82
C LYS A 131 -27.12 12.97 12.42
N ALA A 132 -28.42 13.06 12.18
CA ALA A 132 -29.08 14.28 11.72
C ALA A 132 -29.11 15.36 12.81
N GLU A 133 -29.26 14.95 14.07
CA GLU A 133 -29.26 15.77 15.27
C GLU A 133 -27.87 16.40 15.48
N ALA A 134 -26.82 15.59 15.36
CA ALA A 134 -25.44 16.10 15.35
C ALA A 134 -25.20 17.10 14.20
N ALA A 135 -25.76 16.83 13.01
CA ALA A 135 -25.64 17.73 11.86
C ALA A 135 -26.38 19.07 12.08
N ALA A 136 -27.50 19.08 12.80
CA ALA A 136 -28.21 20.30 13.17
C ALA A 136 -27.36 21.18 14.09
N VAL A 137 -26.63 20.58 15.04
CA VAL A 137 -25.68 21.30 15.92
C VAL A 137 -24.51 21.89 15.12
N VAL A 138 -23.99 21.17 14.12
CA VAL A 138 -22.98 21.73 13.20
C VAL A 138 -23.50 22.96 12.47
N LYS A 139 -24.76 22.93 12.01
CA LYS A 139 -25.39 24.09 11.36
C LYS A 139 -25.48 25.27 12.32
N GLN A 140 -25.95 25.06 13.55
CA GLN A 140 -26.03 26.11 14.57
C GLN A 140 -24.66 26.74 14.86
N LEU A 141 -23.62 25.93 15.03
CA LEU A 141 -22.25 26.44 15.23
C LEU A 141 -21.76 27.27 14.05
N LYS A 142 -22.01 26.81 12.81
CA LYS A 142 -21.62 27.54 11.60
C LYS A 142 -22.35 28.87 11.47
N ASP A 143 -23.65 28.90 11.78
CA ASP A 143 -24.46 30.12 11.78
C ASP A 143 -23.94 31.13 12.83
N ALA A 144 -23.30 30.65 13.90
CA ALA A 144 -22.60 31.45 14.91
C ALA A 144 -21.10 31.71 14.59
N GLY A 145 -20.63 31.40 13.38
CA GLY A 145 -19.24 31.62 12.96
C GLY A 145 -18.21 30.61 13.47
N VAL A 146 -18.66 29.52 14.12
CA VAL A 146 -17.79 28.43 14.61
C VAL A 146 -17.75 27.30 13.57
N SER A 147 -16.57 27.04 13.02
CA SER A 147 -16.38 25.91 12.10
C SER A 147 -16.46 24.59 12.85
N ALA A 148 -17.34 23.69 12.42
CA ALA A 148 -17.52 22.39 13.04
C ALA A 148 -17.88 21.29 12.02
N LYS A 149 -17.74 20.03 12.43
CA LYS A 149 -18.13 18.83 11.67
C LYS A 149 -18.72 17.76 12.59
N VAL A 150 -19.53 16.87 12.01
CA VAL A 150 -19.91 15.62 12.67
C VAL A 150 -18.75 14.65 12.55
N ASP A 151 -18.34 14.08 13.68
CA ASP A 151 -17.35 13.01 13.76
C ASP A 151 -17.96 11.77 14.39
N PHE A 152 -17.44 10.61 13.97
CA PHE A 152 -17.76 9.33 14.58
C PHE A 152 -16.71 9.00 15.65
N GLN A 153 -17.14 8.78 16.89
CA GLN A 153 -16.23 8.62 18.03
C GLN A 153 -15.32 7.39 17.90
N GLY A 154 -15.79 6.33 17.23
CA GLY A 154 -15.00 5.12 17.01
C GLY A 154 -13.74 5.34 16.16
N ASP A 155 -13.65 6.44 15.41
CA ASP A 155 -12.48 6.77 14.60
C ASP A 155 -11.35 7.44 15.42
N ASP A 156 -11.61 7.87 16.65
CA ASP A 156 -10.68 8.68 17.45
C ASP A 156 -9.39 7.92 17.83
N GLY A 157 -9.43 6.58 17.87
CA GLY A 157 -8.32 5.74 18.31
C GLY A 157 -8.27 5.51 19.83
N PHE A 158 -9.28 5.96 20.56
CA PHE A 158 -9.47 5.64 21.99
C PHE A 158 -10.08 4.26 22.19
N VAL A 159 -10.06 3.77 23.43
CA VAL A 159 -10.64 2.47 23.80
C VAL A 159 -12.10 2.39 23.30
N THR A 160 -12.43 1.27 22.66
CA THR A 160 -13.75 0.99 22.09
C THR A 160 -14.00 -0.51 22.07
N THR A 161 -15.26 -0.90 21.94
CA THR A 161 -15.67 -2.27 21.70
C THR A 161 -15.71 -2.65 20.22
N GLY A 162 -15.36 -1.74 19.29
CA GLY A 162 -15.31 -2.02 17.85
C GLY A 162 -16.58 -1.57 17.10
N PRO A 163 -17.05 -2.33 16.10
CA PRO A 163 -16.58 -3.65 15.65
C PRO A 163 -15.43 -3.59 14.62
N TRP A 164 -14.78 -4.72 14.39
CA TRP A 164 -13.77 -4.90 13.35
C TRP A 164 -14.18 -5.97 12.33
N SER A 165 -13.96 -5.69 11.05
CA SER A 165 -14.01 -6.65 9.93
C SER A 165 -12.63 -6.75 9.31
N VAL A 166 -12.02 -7.94 9.40
CA VAL A 166 -10.67 -8.19 8.88
C VAL A 166 -10.72 -9.33 7.86
N ARG A 167 -9.89 -9.24 6.83
CA ARG A 167 -9.56 -10.33 5.91
C ARG A 167 -8.08 -10.62 6.01
N VAL A 168 -7.72 -11.91 6.02
CA VAL A 168 -6.32 -12.33 6.13
C VAL A 168 -6.02 -13.37 5.06
N ILE A 169 -4.86 -13.25 4.42
CA ILE A 169 -4.26 -14.27 3.59
C ILE A 169 -2.95 -14.70 4.27
N VAL A 170 -2.77 -16.00 4.41
CA VAL A 170 -1.53 -16.62 4.86
C VAL A 170 -0.99 -17.47 3.73
N VAL A 171 0.26 -17.22 3.33
CA VAL A 171 0.97 -18.04 2.34
C VAL A 171 2.12 -18.77 3.01
N ASP A 172 2.04 -20.11 3.07
CA ASP A 172 3.14 -20.97 3.49
C ASP A 172 4.05 -21.30 2.29
N PRO A 173 5.30 -20.79 2.26
CA PRO A 173 6.21 -21.02 1.14
C PRO A 173 6.63 -22.49 1.00
N ARG A 174 6.43 -23.34 2.02
CA ARG A 174 6.76 -24.77 1.97
C ARG A 174 5.78 -25.55 1.09
N ALA A 175 4.51 -25.16 1.10
CA ALA A 175 3.45 -25.79 0.29
C ALA A 175 3.14 -25.00 -0.99
N PHE A 176 3.22 -23.67 -0.95
CA PHE A 176 2.96 -22.83 -2.11
C PHE A 176 3.99 -23.05 -3.23
N ARG A 177 3.51 -23.12 -4.48
CA ARG A 177 4.33 -23.33 -5.68
C ARG A 177 4.24 -22.19 -6.70
N GLY A 178 3.42 -21.18 -6.43
CA GLY A 178 3.33 -19.98 -7.26
C GLY A 178 4.40 -18.94 -6.92
N SER A 179 4.13 -17.68 -7.24
CA SER A 179 5.03 -16.56 -6.99
C SER A 179 4.29 -15.30 -6.55
N TYR A 180 5.05 -14.38 -5.97
CA TYR A 180 4.62 -13.03 -5.63
C TYR A 180 5.07 -12.07 -6.73
N GLN A 181 4.21 -11.10 -7.06
CA GLN A 181 4.51 -10.06 -8.02
C GLN A 181 4.08 -8.70 -7.47
N ALA A 182 4.75 -7.64 -7.90
CA ALA A 182 4.23 -6.28 -7.81
C ALA A 182 3.66 -5.90 -9.18
N SER A 183 2.66 -5.02 -9.20
CA SER A 183 2.12 -4.45 -10.44
C SER A 183 1.86 -2.97 -10.24
N LEU A 184 2.23 -2.17 -11.23
CA LEU A 184 1.90 -0.74 -11.35
C LEU A 184 0.75 -0.54 -12.37
N GLY A 185 -0.01 -1.61 -12.64
CA GLY A 185 -1.01 -1.64 -13.70
C GLY A 185 -0.40 -1.53 -15.10
N THR A 186 -1.14 -0.90 -16.00
CA THR A 186 -0.73 -0.67 -17.39
C THR A 186 0.41 0.34 -17.55
N SER A 187 0.58 1.28 -16.61
CA SER A 187 1.72 2.21 -16.61
C SER A 187 1.92 2.91 -15.27
N VAL A 188 3.16 3.31 -14.96
CA VAL A 188 3.54 4.04 -13.74
C VAL A 188 2.72 5.32 -13.57
N ALA A 189 2.46 6.05 -14.67
CA ALA A 189 1.77 7.33 -14.58
C ALA A 189 0.27 7.22 -14.23
N LYS A 190 -0.34 6.04 -14.39
CA LYS A 190 -1.79 5.84 -14.24
C LYS A 190 -2.10 5.05 -12.98
N ARG A 191 -3.23 5.40 -12.37
CA ARG A 191 -3.82 4.59 -11.31
C ARG A 191 -4.71 3.52 -11.90
N GLU A 192 -4.70 2.33 -11.30
CA GLU A 192 -5.51 1.20 -11.73
C GLU A 192 -6.17 0.50 -10.54
N LYS A 193 -7.31 -0.15 -10.77
CA LYS A 193 -7.98 -0.94 -9.73
C LYS A 193 -7.19 -2.22 -9.44
N VAL A 194 -7.14 -2.62 -8.17
CA VAL A 194 -6.51 -3.89 -7.75
C VAL A 194 -7.17 -5.08 -8.45
N SER A 195 -8.48 -5.05 -8.64
CA SER A 195 -9.23 -6.09 -9.35
C SER A 195 -8.85 -6.21 -10.83
N ALA A 196 -8.52 -5.10 -11.49
CA ALA A 196 -8.05 -5.08 -12.87
C ALA A 196 -6.62 -5.66 -12.98
N MET A 197 -5.71 -5.20 -12.12
CA MET A 197 -4.34 -5.73 -12.04
C MET A 197 -4.33 -7.24 -11.71
N ALA A 198 -5.15 -7.68 -10.74
CA ALA A 198 -5.30 -9.08 -10.38
C ALA A 198 -5.84 -9.92 -11.55
N SER A 199 -6.81 -9.39 -12.30
CA SER A 199 -7.38 -10.07 -13.47
C SER A 199 -6.36 -10.20 -14.60
N ALA A 200 -5.60 -9.14 -14.88
CA ALA A 200 -4.56 -9.13 -15.91
C ALA A 200 -3.46 -10.17 -15.61
N ALA A 201 -3.04 -10.28 -14.35
CA ALA A 201 -2.04 -11.24 -13.91
C ALA A 201 -2.58 -12.65 -13.67
N LYS A 202 -3.90 -12.87 -13.76
CA LYS A 202 -4.58 -14.11 -13.34
C LYS A 202 -4.20 -14.51 -11.90
N ALA A 203 -4.15 -13.52 -11.00
CA ALA A 203 -3.77 -13.73 -9.62
C ALA A 203 -4.80 -14.57 -8.85
N LEU A 204 -4.33 -15.40 -7.93
CA LEU A 204 -5.17 -16.10 -6.96
C LEU A 204 -5.78 -15.09 -5.97
N ALA A 205 -4.96 -14.13 -5.57
CA ALA A 205 -5.35 -13.04 -4.69
C ALA A 205 -4.48 -11.81 -4.91
N ALA A 206 -4.98 -10.65 -4.51
CA ALA A 206 -4.26 -9.39 -4.57
C ALA A 206 -4.71 -8.41 -3.47
N VAL A 207 -3.84 -7.47 -3.12
CA VAL A 207 -4.18 -6.27 -2.35
C VAL A 207 -3.53 -5.04 -2.97
N ASN A 208 -3.98 -3.83 -2.62
CA ASN A 208 -3.28 -2.60 -2.99
C ASN A 208 -1.86 -2.58 -2.37
N GLY A 209 -0.95 -1.84 -3.02
CA GLY A 209 0.44 -1.67 -2.59
C GLY A 209 0.66 -0.39 -1.79
N GLY A 210 1.80 0.26 -2.05
CA GLY A 210 2.29 1.42 -1.35
C GLY A 210 1.57 2.75 -1.65
N PHE A 211 2.02 3.79 -0.96
CA PHE A 211 1.59 5.16 -1.20
C PHE A 211 1.97 5.65 -2.61
N PHE A 212 1.13 6.48 -3.20
CA PHE A 212 1.35 7.12 -4.51
C PHE A 212 1.01 8.61 -4.46
N ASP A 213 1.61 9.41 -5.34
CA ASP A 213 1.50 10.86 -5.31
C ASP A 213 0.19 11.33 -5.96
N ILE A 214 -0.71 11.88 -5.15
CA ILE A 214 -1.96 12.51 -5.61
C ILE A 214 -1.84 14.03 -5.77
N HIS A 215 -0.74 14.62 -5.31
CA HIS A 215 -0.44 16.05 -5.31
C HIS A 215 0.43 16.46 -6.51
N THR A 216 0.90 15.49 -7.31
CA THR A 216 1.52 15.73 -8.61
C THR A 216 0.50 16.08 -9.72
N LEU A 217 1.02 16.33 -10.93
CA LEU A 217 0.24 16.56 -12.14
C LEU A 217 -0.81 15.46 -12.32
N PRO A 218 -2.08 15.77 -12.65
CA PRO A 218 -3.15 14.77 -12.79
C PRO A 218 -2.79 13.58 -13.68
N ALA A 219 -1.97 13.85 -14.69
CA ALA A 219 -1.40 12.95 -15.67
C ALA A 219 -0.44 11.88 -15.11
N PHE A 220 0.12 12.09 -13.92
CA PHE A 220 1.19 11.28 -13.32
C PHE A 220 0.80 10.72 -11.94
N ARG A 221 -0.48 10.75 -11.57
CA ARG A 221 -0.96 10.36 -10.23
C ARG A 221 -0.90 8.86 -9.92
N GLY A 222 -0.28 8.04 -10.78
CA GLY A 222 0.10 6.67 -10.46
C GLY A 222 1.47 6.55 -9.79
N ASP A 223 2.26 7.63 -9.79
CA ASP A 223 3.64 7.69 -9.29
C ASP A 223 3.79 7.16 -7.85
N PRO A 224 4.54 6.07 -7.60
CA PRO A 224 4.83 5.57 -6.27
C PRO A 224 5.69 6.53 -5.44
N THR A 225 5.31 6.76 -4.19
CA THR A 225 6.08 7.62 -3.24
C THR A 225 7.08 6.81 -2.42
N GLY A 226 7.94 6.08 -3.12
CA GLY A 226 8.99 5.23 -2.57
C GLY A 226 9.31 4.07 -3.49
N ILE A 227 10.33 3.29 -3.11
CA ILE A 227 10.92 2.30 -4.00
C ILE A 227 9.88 1.36 -4.62
N SER A 228 9.90 1.24 -5.94
CA SER A 228 9.11 0.25 -6.66
C SER A 228 10.00 -0.54 -7.60
N VAL A 229 10.01 -1.86 -7.44
CA VAL A 229 10.68 -2.78 -8.38
C VAL A 229 9.65 -3.75 -8.91
N VAL A 230 9.53 -3.85 -10.23
CA VAL A 230 8.64 -4.79 -10.90
C VAL A 230 9.44 -5.62 -11.89
N GLY A 231 9.48 -6.94 -11.67
CA GLY A 231 10.24 -7.86 -12.53
C GLY A 231 11.72 -7.48 -12.70
N GLY A 232 12.36 -6.99 -11.63
CA GLY A 232 13.76 -6.56 -11.63
C GLY A 232 14.00 -5.15 -12.17
N LYS A 233 13.00 -4.47 -12.71
CA LYS A 233 13.13 -3.06 -13.15
C LYS A 233 12.86 -2.14 -11.96
N LEU A 234 13.78 -1.24 -11.64
CA LEU A 234 13.55 -0.17 -10.66
C LEU A 234 12.76 0.95 -11.36
N LEU A 235 11.53 1.19 -10.90
CA LEU A 235 10.55 2.08 -11.55
C LEU A 235 10.18 3.31 -10.71
N SER A 236 10.51 3.31 -9.42
CA SER A 236 10.48 4.47 -8.54
C SER A 236 11.62 4.33 -7.52
N GLU A 237 12.30 5.43 -7.21
CA GLU A 237 13.47 5.45 -6.33
C GLU A 237 13.12 5.25 -4.85
N ALA A 238 14.09 4.73 -4.08
CA ALA A 238 13.96 4.68 -2.63
C ALA A 238 14.17 6.05 -2.00
N VAL A 239 13.32 6.39 -1.03
CA VAL A 239 13.70 7.33 0.01
C VAL A 239 14.47 6.56 1.06
N ALA A 240 15.76 6.86 1.21
CA ALA A 240 16.68 6.08 2.01
C ALA A 240 16.18 5.85 3.45
N GLY A 241 16.18 4.59 3.88
CA GLY A 241 15.80 4.21 5.25
C GLY A 241 14.30 4.01 5.48
N ARG A 242 13.45 4.20 4.45
CA ARG A 242 12.06 3.72 4.46
C ARG A 242 12.02 2.20 4.31
N VAL A 243 10.98 1.62 4.89
CA VAL A 243 10.74 0.17 4.81
C VAL A 243 10.10 -0.21 3.47
N GLY A 244 10.33 -1.43 3.02
CA GLY A 244 9.64 -2.02 1.88
C GLY A 244 9.49 -3.53 2.00
N LEU A 245 8.56 -4.08 1.21
CA LEU A 245 8.34 -5.52 1.08
C LEU A 245 9.08 -6.03 -0.16
N VAL A 246 10.19 -6.73 0.07
CA VAL A 246 10.96 -7.40 -0.97
C VAL A 246 10.35 -8.77 -1.22
N LEU A 247 10.04 -9.05 -2.48
CA LEU A 247 9.39 -10.26 -2.96
C LEU A 247 10.30 -10.90 -4.03
N ARG A 248 10.63 -12.17 -3.85
CA ARG A 248 11.44 -12.91 -4.83
C ARG A 248 10.93 -14.32 -4.98
N GLY A 249 10.36 -14.62 -6.16
CA GLY A 249 9.67 -15.89 -6.38
C GLY A 249 8.56 -16.07 -5.34
N ARG A 250 8.71 -17.03 -4.42
CA ARG A 250 7.77 -17.32 -3.31
C ARG A 250 8.28 -16.88 -1.93
N THR A 251 9.33 -16.06 -1.88
CA THR A 251 9.91 -15.56 -0.63
C THR A 251 9.59 -14.10 -0.46
N ALA A 252 9.34 -13.70 0.79
CA ALA A 252 9.06 -12.32 1.16
C ALA A 252 9.97 -11.88 2.31
N ARG A 253 10.33 -10.60 2.35
CA ARG A 253 11.10 -10.00 3.44
C ARG A 253 10.70 -8.52 3.59
N VAL A 254 10.53 -8.09 4.84
CA VAL A 254 10.46 -6.67 5.17
C VAL A 254 11.86 -6.18 5.54
N THR A 255 12.31 -5.10 4.91
CA THR A 255 13.61 -4.46 5.24
C THR A 255 13.59 -2.95 4.98
N GLU A 256 14.61 -2.24 5.44
CA GLU A 256 14.87 -0.84 5.05
C GLU A 256 15.72 -0.82 3.78
N LEU A 257 15.41 0.10 2.86
CA LEU A 257 15.97 0.11 1.52
C LEU A 257 16.63 1.46 1.18
N SER A 258 17.63 1.40 0.31
CA SER A 258 18.10 2.55 -0.47
C SER A 258 18.26 2.13 -1.93
N SER A 259 18.29 3.13 -2.81
CA SER A 259 18.64 2.95 -4.21
C SER A 259 19.62 4.02 -4.64
N SER A 260 20.44 3.73 -5.64
CA SER A 260 21.28 4.72 -6.32
C SER A 260 21.19 4.48 -7.82
N VAL A 261 20.95 5.55 -8.57
CA VAL A 261 21.01 5.54 -10.03
C VAL A 261 22.00 6.61 -10.46
N ALA A 262 23.00 6.24 -11.26
CA ALA A 262 24.04 7.15 -11.71
C ALA A 262 24.18 7.08 -13.23
N ALA A 263 24.18 8.23 -13.87
CA ALA A 263 24.53 8.41 -15.27
C ALA A 263 26.02 8.77 -15.37
N ARG A 264 26.74 8.10 -16.27
CA ARG A 264 28.14 8.38 -16.58
C ARG A 264 28.32 8.59 -18.08
N ALA A 265 28.74 9.78 -18.46
CA ALA A 265 29.03 10.13 -19.84
C ALA A 265 30.38 9.54 -20.31
N ALA A 266 30.58 9.51 -21.63
CA ALA A 266 31.78 8.96 -22.26
C ALA A 266 33.07 9.71 -21.90
N ASP A 267 32.98 11.00 -21.58
CA ASP A 267 34.10 11.83 -21.11
C ASP A 267 34.46 11.60 -19.62
N GLY A 268 33.70 10.74 -18.94
CA GLY A 268 33.90 10.39 -17.54
C GLY A 268 33.08 11.22 -16.55
N ALA A 269 32.37 12.26 -16.99
CA ALA A 269 31.48 13.05 -16.13
C ALA A 269 30.35 12.17 -15.58
N THR A 270 29.91 12.46 -14.36
CA THR A 270 28.85 11.70 -13.67
C THR A 270 27.78 12.61 -13.12
N ALA A 271 26.53 12.16 -13.18
CA ALA A 271 25.39 12.77 -12.52
C ALA A 271 24.55 11.71 -11.80
N GLU A 272 24.00 12.08 -10.65
CA GLU A 272 22.99 11.26 -9.97
C GLU A 272 21.65 11.43 -10.68
N VAL A 273 20.97 10.32 -10.95
CA VAL A 273 19.57 10.32 -11.38
C VAL A 273 18.72 10.21 -10.13
N THR A 274 18.08 11.31 -9.75
CA THR A 274 17.39 11.48 -8.45
C THR A 274 15.89 11.15 -8.51
N GLY A 275 15.36 10.88 -9.70
CA GLY A 275 13.97 10.48 -9.89
C GLY A 275 13.80 9.47 -11.01
N LEU A 276 12.76 8.63 -10.88
CA LEU A 276 12.36 7.67 -11.90
C LEU A 276 10.87 7.82 -12.20
N ASN A 277 10.51 7.92 -13.48
CA ASN A 277 9.12 7.90 -13.95
C ASN A 277 8.13 8.87 -13.25
N ARG A 278 8.65 9.98 -12.72
CA ARG A 278 7.88 11.00 -12.00
C ARG A 278 8.17 12.40 -12.52
N VAL A 279 7.32 13.35 -12.15
CA VAL A 279 7.55 14.77 -12.49
C VAL A 279 8.86 15.26 -11.84
N PRO A 280 9.75 15.96 -12.57
CA PRO A 280 11.01 16.44 -12.04
C PRO A 280 10.79 17.65 -11.12
N LYS A 281 11.68 17.82 -10.14
CA LYS A 281 11.81 19.06 -9.36
C LYS A 281 12.92 19.93 -9.96
N PRO A 282 13.06 21.20 -9.54
CA PRO A 282 14.17 22.04 -9.97
C PRO A 282 15.53 21.36 -9.75
N ASP A 283 16.43 21.53 -10.71
CA ASP A 283 17.81 21.00 -10.72
C ASP A 283 17.95 19.47 -10.72
N GLU A 284 16.86 18.71 -10.90
CA GLU A 284 16.91 17.25 -10.91
C GLU A 284 17.20 16.64 -12.29
N LEU A 285 17.88 15.49 -12.27
CA LEU A 285 17.97 14.56 -13.39
C LEU A 285 17.02 13.38 -13.14
N VAL A 286 15.99 13.25 -13.97
CA VAL A 286 15.00 12.16 -13.90
C VAL A 286 15.17 11.22 -15.08
N MET A 287 15.14 9.91 -14.82
CA MET A 287 15.09 8.91 -15.89
C MET A 287 13.67 8.39 -16.10
N TYR A 288 13.22 8.41 -17.35
CA TYR A 288 11.98 7.77 -17.75
C TYR A 288 12.25 6.49 -18.54
N THR A 289 11.39 5.51 -18.30
CA THR A 289 11.39 4.22 -18.98
C THR A 289 10.06 4.02 -19.70
N GLU A 290 9.98 3.01 -20.56
CA GLU A 290 8.76 2.68 -21.31
C GLU A 290 7.54 2.44 -20.38
N GLU A 291 7.77 2.00 -19.14
CA GLU A 291 6.75 1.77 -18.12
C GLU A 291 6.04 3.04 -17.66
N LEU A 292 6.59 4.23 -17.93
CA LEU A 292 5.85 5.48 -17.71
C LEU A 292 4.49 5.43 -18.44
N GLY A 293 4.49 4.84 -19.65
CA GLY A 293 3.32 4.60 -20.50
C GLY A 293 2.62 5.87 -20.98
N ARG A 294 3.38 6.97 -21.09
CA ARG A 294 2.95 8.27 -21.65
C ARG A 294 4.18 9.08 -22.04
N ASP A 295 3.95 10.26 -22.61
CA ASP A 295 4.97 11.26 -22.80
C ASP A 295 5.47 11.81 -21.45
N THR A 296 6.74 12.18 -21.43
CA THR A 296 7.40 12.86 -20.31
C THR A 296 6.71 14.21 -20.00
N PRO A 297 6.92 14.79 -18.81
CA PRO A 297 6.44 16.14 -18.50
C PRO A 297 7.02 17.18 -19.46
N LYS A 298 6.18 18.13 -19.85
CA LYS A 298 6.59 19.29 -20.64
C LYS A 298 6.92 20.45 -19.70
N ASP A 299 8.14 20.96 -19.80
CA ASP A 299 8.70 22.05 -19.01
C ASP A 299 9.83 22.76 -19.80
N ASP A 300 10.74 23.45 -19.12
CA ASP A 300 11.90 24.14 -19.69
C ASP A 300 13.18 23.28 -19.73
N GLY A 301 13.06 21.99 -19.39
CA GLY A 301 14.16 21.03 -19.39
C GLY A 301 14.55 20.51 -20.77
N ILE A 302 15.64 19.72 -20.77
CA ILE A 302 16.18 19.03 -21.94
C ILE A 302 16.12 17.52 -21.73
N GLU A 303 15.90 16.79 -22.81
CA GLU A 303 15.85 15.33 -22.83
C GLU A 303 16.94 14.75 -23.73
N VAL A 304 17.59 13.71 -23.21
CA VAL A 304 18.55 12.86 -23.92
C VAL A 304 17.94 11.47 -24.02
N VAL A 305 17.71 11.00 -25.24
CA VAL A 305 17.14 9.67 -25.50
C VAL A 305 18.27 8.67 -25.68
N LEU A 306 18.24 7.62 -24.86
CA LEU A 306 19.21 6.52 -24.86
C LEU A 306 18.58 5.26 -25.46
N ASP A 307 19.30 4.61 -26.38
CA ASP A 307 18.94 3.26 -26.80
C ASP A 307 19.33 2.19 -25.75
N ALA A 308 19.03 0.92 -26.05
CA ALA A 308 19.31 -0.20 -25.15
C ALA A 308 20.81 -0.38 -24.82
N SER A 309 21.71 0.11 -25.69
CA SER A 309 23.17 0.08 -25.45
C SER A 309 23.68 1.27 -24.63
N GLY A 310 22.84 2.28 -24.41
CA GLY A 310 23.20 3.53 -23.75
C GLY A 310 23.76 4.58 -24.71
N ARG A 311 23.58 4.42 -26.03
CA ARG A 311 23.96 5.46 -26.99
C ARG A 311 22.89 6.54 -27.06
N VAL A 312 23.30 7.79 -27.09
CA VAL A 312 22.41 8.93 -27.28
C VAL A 312 21.94 8.95 -28.72
N THR A 313 20.63 8.77 -28.94
CA THR A 313 20.02 8.79 -30.27
C THR A 313 19.34 10.11 -30.61
N ALA A 314 19.01 10.92 -29.60
CA ALA A 314 18.41 12.23 -29.80
C ALA A 314 18.65 13.13 -28.58
N VAL A 315 18.82 14.43 -28.84
CA VAL A 315 18.74 15.49 -27.82
C VAL A 315 17.60 16.43 -28.20
N ARG A 316 16.65 16.67 -27.28
CA ARG A 316 15.41 17.40 -27.58
C ARG A 316 14.87 18.21 -26.41
N ALA A 317 13.93 19.11 -26.69
CA ALA A 317 13.12 19.76 -25.65
C ALA A 317 12.22 18.73 -24.94
N SER A 318 11.83 19.02 -23.69
CA SER A 318 11.02 18.10 -22.88
C SER A 318 9.57 17.93 -23.38
N GLY A 319 8.95 16.83 -22.95
CA GLY A 319 7.55 16.51 -23.25
C GLY A 319 7.35 15.55 -24.42
N GLY A 320 8.33 14.69 -24.70
CA GLY A 320 8.27 13.72 -25.79
C GLY A 320 7.97 12.28 -25.34
N PRO A 321 7.78 11.35 -26.30
CA PRO A 321 7.48 9.96 -25.99
C PRO A 321 8.69 9.22 -25.43
N VAL A 322 8.44 8.23 -24.58
CA VAL A 322 9.42 7.21 -24.20
C VAL A 322 9.12 5.94 -25.01
N THR A 323 9.89 5.71 -26.06
CA THR A 323 9.64 4.60 -26.99
C THR A 323 10.10 3.27 -26.39
N PRO A 324 9.44 2.14 -26.72
CA PRO A 324 9.83 0.83 -26.20
C PRO A 324 11.31 0.52 -26.44
N GLY A 325 11.97 -0.04 -25.42
CA GLY A 325 13.41 -0.33 -25.45
C GLY A 325 14.35 0.88 -25.32
N THR A 326 13.83 2.09 -25.14
CA THR A 326 14.63 3.30 -24.85
C THR A 326 14.50 3.75 -23.40
N ARG A 327 15.41 4.64 -23.00
CA ARG A 327 15.32 5.42 -21.76
C ARG A 327 15.49 6.89 -22.07
N VAL A 328 14.83 7.76 -21.34
CA VAL A 328 14.99 9.21 -21.50
C VAL A 328 15.59 9.78 -20.22
N LEU A 329 16.71 10.48 -20.32
CA LEU A 329 17.23 11.32 -19.24
C LEU A 329 16.71 12.74 -19.44
N HIS A 330 15.93 13.23 -18.49
CA HIS A 330 15.34 14.57 -18.48
C HIS A 330 16.02 15.39 -17.39
N GLY A 331 16.74 16.43 -17.80
CA GLY A 331 17.38 17.36 -16.89
C GLY A 331 16.59 18.67 -16.83
N VAL A 332 16.38 19.17 -15.62
CA VAL A 332 15.88 20.52 -15.35
C VAL A 332 17.00 21.31 -14.65
N GLY A 333 17.09 22.62 -14.91
CA GLY A 333 18.09 23.49 -14.26
C GLY A 333 19.54 22.99 -14.42
N ALA A 334 20.25 22.80 -13.31
CA ALA A 334 21.63 22.32 -13.31
C ALA A 334 21.82 20.98 -14.07
N ALA A 335 20.85 20.06 -13.95
CA ALA A 335 20.89 18.78 -14.65
C ALA A 335 20.72 18.95 -16.17
N ALA A 336 19.96 19.95 -16.62
CA ALA A 336 19.86 20.29 -18.05
C ALA A 336 21.21 20.77 -18.60
N GLY A 337 21.94 21.57 -17.82
CA GLY A 337 23.31 21.99 -18.13
C GLY A 337 24.25 20.79 -18.27
N TRP A 338 24.20 19.85 -17.33
CA TRP A 338 25.00 18.63 -17.38
C TRP A 338 24.72 17.80 -18.65
N LEU A 339 23.45 17.57 -18.99
CA LEU A 339 23.09 16.84 -20.21
C LEU A 339 23.59 17.54 -21.47
N SER A 340 23.41 18.86 -21.56
CA SER A 340 23.84 19.66 -22.71
C SER A 340 25.36 19.63 -22.90
N GLN A 341 26.12 19.57 -21.80
CA GLN A 341 27.59 19.55 -21.84
C GLN A 341 28.16 18.17 -22.16
N HIS A 342 27.54 17.09 -21.65
CA HIS A 342 28.17 15.76 -21.59
C HIS A 342 27.46 14.66 -22.39
N ALA A 343 26.22 14.88 -22.85
CA ALA A 343 25.37 13.83 -23.43
C ALA A 343 24.83 14.20 -24.83
N GLY A 344 25.73 14.61 -25.73
CA GLY A 344 25.41 14.90 -27.13
C GLY A 344 25.06 13.67 -27.97
N GLU A 345 24.41 13.86 -29.12
CA GLU A 345 24.04 12.77 -30.01
C GLU A 345 25.24 11.93 -30.46
N GLY A 346 25.04 10.61 -30.54
CA GLY A 346 26.08 9.64 -30.90
C GLY A 346 27.04 9.27 -29.76
N THR A 347 27.07 10.03 -28.66
CA THR A 347 27.88 9.70 -27.47
C THR A 347 27.25 8.57 -26.65
N ALA A 348 28.01 8.02 -25.70
CA ALA A 348 27.52 6.98 -24.80
C ALA A 348 27.28 7.54 -23.40
N VAL A 349 26.15 7.16 -22.79
CA VAL A 349 25.83 7.40 -21.38
C VAL A 349 25.49 6.07 -20.73
N THR A 350 26.32 5.65 -19.78
CA THR A 350 26.09 4.44 -18.99
C THR A 350 25.24 4.78 -17.77
N VAL A 351 24.09 4.12 -17.62
CA VAL A 351 23.25 4.24 -16.42
C VAL A 351 23.40 2.99 -15.55
N THR A 352 23.89 3.18 -14.32
CA THR A 352 24.03 2.09 -13.34
C THR A 352 22.97 2.22 -12.26
N THR A 353 22.27 1.13 -11.97
CA THR A 353 21.23 1.05 -10.93
C THR A 353 21.64 0.06 -9.84
N ARG A 354 21.44 0.45 -8.57
CA ARG A 354 21.65 -0.43 -7.42
C ARG A 354 20.52 -0.24 -6.41
N VAL A 355 20.07 -1.34 -5.83
CA VAL A 355 19.19 -1.36 -4.65
C VAL A 355 19.93 -2.06 -3.53
N THR A 356 19.89 -1.51 -2.33
CA THR A 356 20.62 -2.01 -1.16
C THR A 356 19.65 -2.28 -0.02
N ASP A 357 19.77 -3.47 0.57
CA ASP A 357 19.16 -3.82 1.85
C ASP A 357 20.00 -3.19 2.97
N LEU A 358 19.47 -2.15 3.62
CA LEU A 358 20.17 -1.40 4.66
C LEU A 358 20.32 -2.17 5.97
N ARG A 359 19.52 -3.24 6.20
CA ARG A 359 19.70 -4.10 7.39
C ARG A 359 20.92 -4.99 7.26
N THR A 360 21.24 -5.42 6.04
CA THR A 360 22.36 -6.34 5.77
C THR A 360 23.54 -5.68 5.08
N ASN A 361 23.38 -4.43 4.62
CA ASN A 361 24.30 -3.69 3.77
C ASN A 361 24.69 -4.46 2.48
N LYS A 362 23.75 -5.22 1.92
CA LYS A 362 23.97 -6.02 0.71
C LYS A 362 23.10 -5.52 -0.43
N ALA A 363 23.63 -5.60 -1.65
CA ALA A 363 22.85 -5.34 -2.85
C ALA A 363 21.74 -6.39 -3.01
N ILE A 364 20.55 -5.93 -3.40
CA ILE A 364 19.45 -6.80 -3.79
C ILE A 364 19.58 -7.07 -5.29
N PRO A 365 19.74 -8.33 -5.73
CA PRO A 365 19.79 -8.66 -7.15
C PRO A 365 18.49 -8.27 -7.84
N LEU A 366 18.60 -7.45 -8.89
CA LEU A 366 17.50 -7.03 -9.73
C LEU A 366 17.33 -8.05 -10.88
N THR A 367 16.52 -9.08 -10.62
CA THR A 367 16.23 -10.18 -11.55
C THR A 367 14.77 -10.16 -11.95
N PRO A 368 14.35 -10.86 -13.02
CA PRO A 368 12.93 -10.94 -13.41
C PRO A 368 11.97 -11.44 -12.32
N GLU A 369 12.48 -12.12 -11.30
CA GLU A 369 11.69 -12.59 -10.15
C GLU A 369 11.64 -11.59 -8.99
N THR A 370 12.45 -10.54 -9.03
CA THR A 370 12.58 -9.55 -7.96
C THR A 370 11.48 -8.50 -8.10
N ASN A 371 10.69 -8.33 -7.04
CA ASN A 371 9.70 -7.28 -6.91
C ASN A 371 9.88 -6.59 -5.56
N ILE A 372 9.59 -5.29 -5.48
CA ILE A 372 9.63 -4.53 -4.24
C ILE A 372 8.45 -3.57 -4.24
N ILE A 373 7.69 -3.58 -3.14
CA ILE A 373 6.64 -2.61 -2.86
C ILE A 373 7.12 -1.72 -1.70
N GLY A 374 7.33 -0.44 -1.99
CA GLY A 374 7.69 0.60 -1.04
C GLY A 374 6.47 1.42 -0.59
N GLY A 375 6.69 2.67 -0.16
CA GLY A 375 5.62 3.58 0.25
C GLY A 375 4.79 3.02 1.41
N ALA A 376 5.43 2.65 2.51
CA ALA A 376 4.81 1.90 3.60
C ALA A 376 5.37 2.32 4.96
N ILE A 377 4.58 2.17 6.02
CA ILE A 377 4.98 2.48 7.39
C ILE A 377 5.47 1.22 8.08
N GLY A 378 6.64 1.24 8.71
CA GLY A 378 7.08 0.14 9.57
C GLY A 378 6.12 -0.01 10.74
N LEU A 379 5.73 -1.24 11.10
CA LEU A 379 4.85 -1.53 12.25
C LEU A 379 5.54 -2.42 13.28
N VAL A 380 6.15 -3.51 12.80
CA VAL A 380 6.77 -4.54 13.64
C VAL A 380 8.17 -4.82 13.12
N ARG A 381 9.14 -4.88 14.02
CA ARG A 381 10.53 -5.25 13.74
C ARG A 381 11.01 -6.27 14.75
N ASN A 382 11.52 -7.40 14.27
CA ASN A 382 12.03 -8.49 15.12
C ASN A 382 11.02 -8.91 16.24
N GLY A 383 9.72 -8.95 15.92
CA GLY A 383 8.63 -9.36 16.81
C GLY A 383 8.14 -8.28 17.79
N ARG A 384 8.69 -7.07 17.73
CA ARG A 384 8.30 -5.93 18.60
C ARG A 384 7.69 -4.81 17.78
N THR A 385 6.74 -4.10 18.37
CA THR A 385 6.18 -2.88 17.78
C THR A 385 7.30 -1.86 17.58
N SER A 386 7.43 -1.32 16.38
CA SER A 386 8.47 -0.37 15.97
C SER A 386 7.93 0.50 14.83
N ILE A 387 7.01 1.40 15.18
CA ILE A 387 6.30 2.23 14.19
C ILE A 387 7.22 3.34 13.67
N THR A 388 7.40 3.47 12.35
CA THR A 388 8.27 4.50 11.73
C THR A 388 7.46 5.46 10.87
N ALA A 389 6.66 6.33 11.48
CA ALA A 389 5.73 7.18 10.76
C ALA A 389 6.40 8.44 10.17
N ALA A 390 7.46 8.97 10.79
CA ALA A 390 8.08 10.23 10.38
C ALA A 390 8.85 10.10 9.07
N ARG A 391 9.60 9.01 8.90
CA ARG A 391 10.40 8.75 7.69
C ARG A 391 9.55 8.72 6.42
N ASP A 392 8.29 8.33 6.56
CA ASP A 392 7.30 8.20 5.50
C ASP A 392 6.40 9.44 5.36
N GLY A 393 6.64 10.51 6.13
CA GLY A 393 5.83 11.73 6.08
C GLY A 393 4.45 11.60 6.75
N MET A 394 4.24 10.54 7.54
CA MET A 394 2.95 10.21 8.15
C MET A 394 2.93 10.42 9.67
N ALA A 395 3.88 11.18 10.23
CA ALA A 395 3.92 11.47 11.65
C ALA A 395 2.93 12.58 12.06
N ASN A 396 1.64 12.24 12.06
CA ASN A 396 0.57 13.14 12.51
C ASN A 396 -0.53 12.37 13.26
N THR A 397 -1.36 13.08 14.03
CA THR A 397 -2.45 12.51 14.85
C THR A 397 -3.43 11.66 14.04
N ASN A 398 -3.80 12.13 12.85
CA ASN A 398 -4.77 11.43 12.01
C ASN A 398 -4.22 10.09 11.50
N MET A 399 -2.92 9.97 11.28
CA MET A 399 -2.31 8.71 10.81
C MET A 399 -1.94 7.77 11.97
N ILE A 400 -1.29 8.30 13.00
CA ILE A 400 -0.74 7.52 14.13
C ILE A 400 -1.85 7.00 15.04
N LEU A 401 -2.72 7.90 15.51
CA LEU A 401 -3.68 7.61 16.57
C LEU A 401 -5.03 7.15 16.00
N ARG A 402 -5.55 7.86 14.99
CA ARG A 402 -6.90 7.58 14.49
C ARG A 402 -7.02 6.28 13.70
N ARG A 403 -8.22 5.73 13.72
CA ARG A 403 -8.55 4.51 12.99
C ARG A 403 -8.87 4.81 11.53
N HIS A 404 -8.29 4.00 10.65
CA HIS A 404 -8.57 4.02 9.22
C HIS A 404 -8.66 2.59 8.70
N PRO A 405 -9.27 2.36 7.52
CA PRO A 405 -9.03 1.15 6.77
C PRO A 405 -7.53 0.97 6.53
N ARG A 406 -7.01 -0.25 6.72
CA ARG A 406 -5.58 -0.55 6.59
C ARG A 406 -5.35 -1.73 5.67
N THR A 407 -4.29 -1.66 4.88
CA THR A 407 -3.70 -2.82 4.19
C THR A 407 -2.35 -3.11 4.81
N LEU A 408 -2.13 -4.35 5.21
CA LEU A 408 -0.99 -4.78 6.02
C LEU A 408 -0.29 -5.94 5.34
N ALA A 409 1.03 -5.95 5.42
CA ALA A 409 1.85 -7.06 4.96
C ALA A 409 2.94 -7.37 5.99
N GLY A 410 3.25 -8.65 6.18
CA GLY A 410 4.27 -9.06 7.12
C GLY A 410 4.80 -10.45 6.85
N VAL A 411 5.88 -10.79 7.53
CA VAL A 411 6.53 -12.09 7.43
C VAL A 411 6.70 -12.69 8.81
N THR A 412 6.39 -13.98 8.92
CA THR A 412 6.61 -14.77 10.13
C THR A 412 8.08 -15.20 10.24
N ARG A 413 8.49 -15.73 11.40
CA ARG A 413 9.85 -16.25 11.60
C ARG A 413 10.18 -17.42 10.65
N ASP A 414 9.19 -18.23 10.28
CA ASP A 414 9.36 -19.37 9.38
C ASP A 414 9.09 -19.03 7.90
N GLY A 415 8.98 -17.75 7.57
CA GLY A 415 8.96 -17.25 6.19
C GLY A 415 7.58 -17.21 5.54
N LYS A 416 6.49 -17.51 6.27
CA LYS A 416 5.13 -17.29 5.77
C LYS A 416 4.88 -15.81 5.50
N LEU A 417 4.28 -15.50 4.36
CA LEU A 417 3.74 -14.18 4.06
C LEU A 417 2.36 -14.04 4.69
N LEU A 418 2.15 -12.94 5.40
CA LEU A 418 0.88 -12.50 5.97
C LEU A 418 0.42 -11.26 5.20
N VAL A 419 -0.80 -11.27 4.70
CA VAL A 419 -1.45 -10.09 4.13
C VAL A 419 -2.79 -9.91 4.83
N ALA A 420 -3.06 -8.74 5.37
CA ALA A 420 -4.34 -8.47 6.02
C ALA A 420 -4.92 -7.14 5.54
N VAL A 421 -6.26 -7.08 5.44
CA VAL A 421 -6.97 -5.81 5.32
C VAL A 421 -7.95 -5.65 6.47
N VAL A 422 -7.98 -4.46 7.06
CA VAL A 422 -8.95 -4.05 8.08
C VAL A 422 -9.88 -3.05 7.41
N ASP A 423 -11.16 -3.37 7.31
CA ASP A 423 -12.17 -2.43 6.80
C ASP A 423 -12.41 -1.32 7.85
N GLY A 424 -12.72 -0.10 7.42
CA GLY A 424 -12.99 1.03 8.33
C GLY A 424 -13.86 2.11 7.69
N ARG A 425 -14.09 3.22 8.42
CA ARG A 425 -14.96 4.34 7.99
C ARG A 425 -16.39 3.89 7.65
N ALA A 426 -16.88 2.86 8.34
CA ALA A 426 -18.26 2.41 8.23
C ALA A 426 -18.87 2.34 9.64
N PRO A 427 -19.31 3.50 10.19
CA PRO A 427 -19.93 3.57 11.51
C PRO A 427 -20.97 2.47 11.74
N GLY A 428 -20.93 1.84 12.91
CA GLY A 428 -21.79 0.71 13.26
C GLY A 428 -21.41 -0.65 12.65
N SER A 429 -20.55 -0.69 11.64
CA SER A 429 -20.20 -1.92 10.92
C SER A 429 -18.73 -2.33 11.03
N THR A 430 -17.79 -1.38 10.90
CA THR A 430 -16.35 -1.61 11.07
C THR A 430 -15.59 -0.29 11.16
N ILE A 431 -14.68 -0.18 12.13
CA ILE A 431 -14.08 1.11 12.51
C ILE A 431 -12.62 1.29 12.03
N GLY A 432 -11.99 0.26 11.49
CA GLY A 432 -10.59 0.32 11.06
C GLY A 432 -9.61 0.10 12.21
N ALA A 433 -8.36 0.53 12.01
CA ALA A 433 -7.30 0.40 13.02
C ALA A 433 -6.37 1.62 13.02
N SER A 434 -5.86 1.99 14.19
CA SER A 434 -4.69 2.86 14.35
C SER A 434 -3.40 2.13 13.92
N PHE A 435 -2.25 2.82 13.88
CA PHE A 435 -0.99 2.11 13.64
C PHE A 435 -0.62 1.15 14.77
N PHE A 436 -0.99 1.45 16.01
CA PHE A 436 -0.74 0.57 17.15
C PHE A 436 -1.61 -0.69 17.08
N GLU A 437 -2.89 -0.53 16.82
CA GLU A 437 -3.83 -1.65 16.62
C GLU A 437 -3.43 -2.51 15.42
N ALA A 438 -2.98 -1.89 14.32
CA ALA A 438 -2.45 -2.61 13.17
C ALA A 438 -1.19 -3.43 13.52
N ALA A 439 -0.28 -2.88 14.32
CA ALA A 439 0.90 -3.59 14.78
C ALA A 439 0.53 -4.76 15.72
N GLU A 440 -0.42 -4.56 16.63
CA GLU A 440 -0.94 -5.59 17.52
C GLU A 440 -1.60 -6.74 16.75
N LEU A 441 -2.45 -6.42 15.76
CA LEU A 441 -3.05 -7.40 14.87
C LEU A 441 -1.99 -8.22 14.13
N MET A 442 -0.99 -7.57 13.52
CA MET A 442 0.06 -8.30 12.79
C MET A 442 0.92 -9.16 13.72
N ARG A 443 1.20 -8.70 14.95
CA ARG A 443 1.90 -9.51 15.96
C ARG A 443 1.07 -10.70 16.40
N TRP A 444 -0.23 -10.52 16.63
CA TRP A 444 -1.15 -11.60 16.94
C TRP A 444 -1.16 -12.65 15.83
N LEU A 445 -1.21 -12.23 14.55
CA LEU A 445 -1.07 -13.11 13.38
C LEU A 445 0.30 -13.81 13.25
N GLY A 446 1.27 -13.49 14.11
CA GLY A 446 2.59 -14.11 14.15
C GLY A 446 3.67 -13.40 13.33
N ALA A 447 3.44 -12.16 12.90
CA ALA A 447 4.43 -11.40 12.15
C ALA A 447 5.67 -11.10 13.01
N ARG A 448 6.84 -11.48 12.49
CA ARG A 448 8.15 -11.05 13.00
C ARG A 448 8.46 -9.65 12.51
N ASP A 449 8.19 -9.36 11.25
CA ASP A 449 8.32 -8.04 10.66
C ASP A 449 7.05 -7.71 9.88
N ALA A 450 6.54 -6.49 10.01
CA ALA A 450 5.32 -6.07 9.34
C ALA A 450 5.34 -4.58 9.00
N ILE A 451 4.63 -4.25 7.93
CA ILE A 451 4.45 -2.90 7.42
C ILE A 451 2.96 -2.62 7.18
N ASN A 452 2.60 -1.35 7.25
CA ASN A 452 1.33 -0.82 6.77
C ASN A 452 1.53 -0.25 5.37
N LEU A 453 0.88 -0.85 4.38
CA LEU A 453 0.76 -0.37 3.00
C LEU A 453 -0.28 0.77 2.91
N ASP A 454 -0.59 1.26 1.71
CA ASP A 454 -1.58 2.34 1.58
C ASP A 454 -2.97 1.92 2.14
N GLY A 455 -3.63 2.86 2.77
CA GLY A 455 -4.84 2.65 3.56
C GLY A 455 -6.05 3.43 3.07
N GLY A 456 -7.04 3.61 3.94
CA GLY A 456 -8.23 4.39 3.64
C GLY A 456 -9.01 3.82 2.44
N GLY A 457 -9.40 4.68 1.51
CA GLY A 457 -10.15 4.26 0.32
C GLY A 457 -9.37 3.35 -0.63
N SER A 458 -8.05 3.27 -0.48
CA SER A 458 -7.21 2.37 -1.27
C SER A 458 -7.29 0.92 -0.79
N THR A 459 -7.65 0.69 0.48
CA THR A 459 -7.68 -0.64 1.11
C THR A 459 -8.63 -1.58 0.38
N THR A 460 -8.03 -2.50 -0.37
CA THR A 460 -8.75 -3.44 -1.23
C THR A 460 -8.07 -4.80 -1.16
N MET A 461 -8.86 -5.86 -1.00
CA MET A 461 -8.43 -7.25 -1.18
C MET A 461 -9.30 -7.92 -2.23
N VAL A 462 -8.66 -8.60 -3.17
CA VAL A 462 -9.28 -9.34 -4.27
C VAL A 462 -8.93 -10.81 -4.14
N ILE A 463 -9.92 -11.69 -4.27
CA ILE A 463 -9.73 -13.13 -4.43
C ILE A 463 -10.26 -13.52 -5.81
N GLY A 464 -9.40 -14.06 -6.66
CA GLY A 464 -9.66 -14.26 -8.08
C GLY A 464 -10.04 -12.93 -8.75
N LYS A 465 -11.32 -12.75 -9.08
CA LYS A 465 -11.85 -11.54 -9.73
C LYS A 465 -12.78 -10.71 -8.83
N LYS A 466 -12.92 -11.06 -7.55
CA LYS A 466 -13.90 -10.44 -6.65
C LYS A 466 -13.21 -9.66 -5.55
N VAL A 467 -13.60 -8.41 -5.36
CA VAL A 467 -13.30 -7.65 -4.14
C VAL A 467 -14.03 -8.32 -2.96
N VAL A 468 -13.31 -8.69 -1.91
CA VAL A 468 -13.83 -9.49 -0.77
C VAL A 468 -13.96 -8.72 0.55
N ASN A 469 -13.45 -7.50 0.56
CA ASN A 469 -13.56 -6.55 1.67
C ASN A 469 -14.55 -5.42 1.29
N ARG A 470 -14.70 -4.41 2.16
CA ARG A 470 -15.58 -3.25 1.93
C ARG A 470 -14.73 -1.99 1.70
N PRO A 471 -14.49 -1.58 0.45
CA PRO A 471 -13.82 -0.31 0.15
C PRO A 471 -14.55 0.87 0.81
N SER A 472 -13.80 1.76 1.47
CA SER A 472 -14.41 2.83 2.28
C SER A 472 -15.03 3.97 1.46
N ASP A 473 -14.65 4.09 0.19
CA ASP A 473 -15.18 5.12 -0.72
C ASP A 473 -16.54 4.71 -1.34
N GLY A 474 -17.12 3.60 -0.89
CA GLY A 474 -18.33 3.00 -1.48
C GLY A 474 -18.07 2.15 -2.71
N ALA A 475 -16.92 2.34 -3.36
CA ALA A 475 -16.42 1.50 -4.46
C ALA A 475 -14.90 1.35 -4.37
N GLU A 476 -14.36 0.38 -5.11
CA GLU A 476 -12.91 0.20 -5.25
C GLU A 476 -12.25 1.42 -5.90
N ARG A 477 -11.24 1.98 -5.22
CA ARG A 477 -10.42 3.08 -5.70
C ARG A 477 -9.30 2.57 -6.62
N ALA A 478 -8.97 3.34 -7.66
CA ALA A 478 -7.76 3.12 -8.44
C ALA A 478 -6.52 3.60 -7.64
N VAL A 479 -5.48 2.76 -7.60
CA VAL A 479 -4.24 2.93 -6.81
C VAL A 479 -3.01 2.91 -7.72
N GLY A 480 -1.85 3.31 -7.18
CA GLY A 480 -0.59 3.31 -7.93
C GLY A 480 -0.01 1.90 -8.17
N ASP A 481 -0.15 0.99 -7.21
CA ASP A 481 0.40 -0.36 -7.30
C ASP A 481 -0.40 -1.42 -6.51
N ALA A 482 -0.03 -2.68 -6.72
CA ALA A 482 -0.63 -3.84 -6.05
C ALA A 482 0.38 -4.95 -5.76
N LEU A 483 0.13 -5.67 -4.66
CA LEU A 483 0.73 -6.96 -4.34
C LEU A 483 -0.14 -8.08 -4.91
N LEU A 484 0.45 -8.95 -5.73
CA LEU A 484 -0.22 -10.07 -6.37
C LEU A 484 0.35 -11.41 -5.90
N ILE A 485 -0.53 -12.37 -5.63
CA ILE A 485 -0.20 -13.77 -5.35
C ILE A 485 -0.67 -14.58 -6.56
N VAL A 486 0.28 -15.06 -7.36
CA VAL A 486 0.01 -15.72 -8.64
C VAL A 486 0.24 -17.22 -8.49
N GLY A 487 -0.67 -18.04 -9.02
CA GLY A 487 -0.56 -19.51 -8.97
C GLY A 487 0.65 -20.03 -9.77
N ALA A 488 0.98 -21.31 -9.57
CA ALA A 488 1.94 -22.00 -10.44
C ALA A 488 1.39 -22.00 -11.88
N ARG A 489 2.27 -21.77 -12.86
CA ARG A 489 1.93 -21.89 -14.29
C ARG A 489 1.95 -23.33 -14.73
#